data_AF-A0A6A1QCE5-F1
#
_entry.id   AF-A0A6A1QCE5-F1
#
_cell.length_a   1.000
_cell.length_b   1.000
_cell.length_c   1.000
_cell.angle_alpha   90.00
_cell.angle_beta   90.00
_cell.angle_gamma   90.00
#
_symmetry.space_group_name_H-M   'P 1'
#
loop_
_entity.id
_entity.type
_entity.pdbx_description
1 polymer ?
#
loop_
_entity_poly.entity_id
_entity_poly.type
_entity_poly.pdbx_seq_one_letter_code
_entity_poly.pdbx_strand_id
1 'polypeptide(L)'
;MYQLFSRVRGGQQALLQHWSEYIRTFGTTIVINPEKDKDMVQDLLDFKDRVDHVIEVCFQRSEKFINLMKESFESFISKRPNKPAELIAKHVDSKLRAGNKEATDEELERILDKIMILFRFIHGKDVFEAFYKKDWAKRLLVGKSASVDAEKSMLSKLKHECGAAFASKLEGMFKNMELSKDIIVHFKQYMQNQSDPGSIDLTVNLLTMGYWPMYTPMEVHLTPEMIKLQEVFKTFYFGKHSG
;
A
#
# COMPACT_ATOMS: atom_id res chain seq x y z
N MET A 1 4.70 35.72 -17.14
CA MET A 1 3.90 36.21 -16.00
C MET A 1 4.72 36.28 -14.71
N TYR A 2 5.27 35.17 -14.20
CA TYR A 2 6.04 35.12 -12.95
C TYR A 2 7.12 36.23 -12.84
N GLN A 3 8.03 36.32 -13.82
CA GLN A 3 9.10 37.32 -13.83
C GLN A 3 8.60 38.77 -13.80
N LEU A 4 7.45 39.06 -14.41
CA LEU A 4 6.87 40.41 -14.45
C LEU A 4 6.24 40.76 -13.10
N PHE A 5 5.48 39.83 -12.51
CA PHE A 5 4.83 40.03 -11.21
C PHE A 5 5.85 40.13 -10.06
N SER A 6 7.02 39.50 -10.19
CA SER A 6 8.12 39.65 -9.24
C SER A 6 8.75 41.05 -9.22
N ARG A 7 8.56 41.86 -10.28
CA ARG A 7 9.07 43.24 -10.35
C ARG A 7 8.11 44.27 -9.74
N VAL A 8 6.86 43.88 -9.50
CA VAL A 8 5.82 44.76 -8.95
C VAL A 8 5.67 44.49 -7.46
N ARG A 9 5.62 45.56 -6.64
CA ARG A 9 5.40 45.45 -5.20
C ARG A 9 4.08 44.72 -4.92
N GLY A 10 4.14 43.60 -4.21
CA GLY A 10 2.98 42.75 -3.92
C GLY A 10 2.53 41.82 -5.06
N GLY A 11 3.10 41.92 -6.27
CA GLY A 11 2.70 41.10 -7.41
C GLY A 11 2.94 39.59 -7.17
N GLN A 12 4.08 39.22 -6.60
CA GLN A 12 4.36 37.83 -6.25
C GLN A 12 3.37 37.29 -5.18
N GLN A 13 2.95 38.13 -4.24
CA GLN A 13 1.99 37.75 -3.19
C GLN A 13 0.59 37.52 -3.76
N ALA A 14 0.13 38.40 -4.66
CA ALA A 14 -1.14 38.21 -5.37
C ALA A 14 -1.12 36.93 -6.22
N LEU A 15 0.00 36.66 -6.91
CA LEU A 15 0.17 35.45 -7.70
C LEU A 15 0.12 34.18 -6.83
N LEU A 16 0.75 34.19 -5.66
CA LEU A 16 0.64 33.10 -4.68
C LEU A 16 -0.82 32.87 -4.26
N GLN A 17 -1.54 33.93 -3.87
CA GLN A 17 -2.96 33.81 -3.46
C GLN A 17 -3.82 33.15 -4.54
N HIS A 18 -3.78 33.66 -5.77
CA HIS A 18 -4.58 33.10 -6.87
C HIS A 18 -4.14 31.68 -7.23
N TRP A 19 -2.85 31.37 -7.16
CA TRP A 19 -2.34 30.02 -7.41
C TRP A 19 -2.84 29.00 -6.37
N SER A 20 -2.81 29.35 -5.08
CA SER A 20 -3.35 28.50 -4.02
C SER A 20 -4.85 28.27 -4.19
N GLU A 21 -5.61 29.33 -4.47
CA GLU A 21 -7.06 29.24 -4.65
C GLU A 21 -7.42 28.35 -5.84
N TYR A 22 -6.68 28.48 -6.95
CA TYR A 22 -6.81 27.59 -8.11
C TYR A 22 -6.55 26.13 -7.72
N ILE A 23 -5.44 25.84 -7.03
CA ILE A 23 -5.09 24.48 -6.62
C ILE A 23 -6.19 23.89 -5.73
N ARG A 24 -6.66 24.66 -4.74
CA ARG A 24 -7.70 24.23 -3.80
C ARG A 24 -9.03 24.02 -4.51
N THR A 25 -9.45 24.94 -5.37
CA THR A 25 -10.73 24.85 -6.07
C THR A 25 -10.75 23.65 -7.00
N PHE A 26 -9.76 23.55 -7.89
CA PHE A 26 -9.67 22.42 -8.83
C PHE A 26 -9.48 21.09 -8.09
N GLY A 27 -8.56 21.02 -7.13
CA GLY A 27 -8.32 19.81 -6.34
C GLY A 27 -9.54 19.35 -5.54
N THR A 28 -10.36 20.27 -5.04
CA THR A 28 -11.64 19.93 -4.38
C THR A 28 -12.59 19.21 -5.34
N THR A 29 -12.66 19.63 -6.61
CA THR A 29 -13.52 18.97 -7.61
C THR A 29 -13.12 17.52 -7.90
N ILE A 30 -11.83 17.20 -7.76
CA ILE A 30 -11.31 15.84 -7.93
C ILE A 30 -11.78 14.95 -6.76
N VAL A 31 -11.67 15.45 -5.52
CA VAL A 31 -11.90 14.60 -4.34
C VAL A 31 -13.36 14.53 -3.91
N ILE A 32 -14.21 15.50 -4.23
CA ILE A 32 -15.54 15.61 -3.59
C ILE A 32 -16.62 14.75 -4.24
N ASN A 33 -16.50 14.41 -5.52
CA ASN A 33 -17.55 13.68 -6.25
C ASN A 33 -17.40 12.15 -6.10
N PRO A 34 -18.33 11.46 -5.40
CA PRO A 34 -18.25 10.02 -5.21
C PRO A 34 -18.33 9.19 -6.49
N GLU A 35 -18.98 9.70 -7.54
CA GLU A 35 -19.09 9.00 -8.83
C GLU A 35 -17.73 8.88 -9.53
N LYS A 36 -16.79 9.77 -9.20
CA LYS A 36 -15.42 9.79 -9.74
C LYS A 36 -14.38 9.12 -8.83
N ASP A 37 -14.82 8.40 -7.79
CA ASP A 37 -13.91 7.71 -6.86
C ASP A 37 -12.94 6.74 -7.52
N LYS A 38 -13.34 6.15 -8.66
CA LYS A 38 -12.52 5.21 -9.41
C LYS A 38 -11.27 5.87 -10.00
N ASP A 39 -11.41 7.11 -10.44
CA ASP A 39 -10.37 7.85 -11.15
C ASP A 39 -9.59 8.81 -10.23
N MET A 40 -10.12 9.07 -9.03
CA MET A 40 -9.61 10.04 -8.07
C MET A 40 -8.09 9.99 -7.85
N VAL A 41 -7.52 8.81 -7.59
CA VAL A 41 -6.08 8.72 -7.29
C VAL A 41 -5.24 9.05 -8.53
N GLN A 42 -5.67 8.58 -9.71
CA GLN A 42 -4.98 8.89 -10.96
C GLN A 42 -5.09 10.38 -11.29
N ASP A 43 -6.28 10.97 -11.16
CA ASP A 43 -6.50 12.39 -11.36
C ASP A 43 -5.68 13.26 -10.39
N LEU A 44 -5.51 12.83 -9.13
CA LEU A 44 -4.65 13.51 -8.16
C LEU A 44 -3.17 13.43 -8.54
N LEU A 45 -2.70 12.28 -9.02
CA LEU A 45 -1.32 12.10 -9.49
C LEU A 45 -1.05 12.99 -10.70
N ASP A 46 -1.94 12.96 -11.70
CA ASP A 46 -1.81 13.76 -12.91
C ASP A 46 -1.88 15.26 -12.60
N PHE A 47 -2.76 15.65 -11.68
CA PHE A 47 -2.85 17.04 -11.23
C PHE A 47 -1.57 17.47 -10.50
N LYS A 48 -1.01 16.61 -9.65
CA LYS A 48 0.25 16.87 -8.95
C LYS A 48 1.41 17.06 -9.93
N ASP A 49 1.53 16.17 -10.93
CA ASP A 49 2.56 16.26 -11.97
C ASP A 49 2.46 17.59 -12.74
N ARG A 50 1.24 18.02 -13.12
CA ARG A 50 1.02 19.31 -13.80
C ARG A 50 1.43 20.49 -12.93
N VAL A 51 1.04 20.49 -11.65
CA VAL A 51 1.35 21.57 -10.71
C VAL A 51 2.86 21.64 -10.46
N ASP A 52 3.53 20.51 -10.26
CA ASP A 52 4.98 20.45 -10.06
C ASP A 52 5.74 20.96 -11.27
N HIS A 53 5.32 20.57 -12.47
CA HIS A 53 5.94 21.04 -13.71
C HIS A 53 5.87 22.56 -13.87
N VAL A 54 4.72 23.17 -13.54
CA VAL A 54 4.59 24.65 -13.54
C VAL A 54 5.50 25.28 -12.50
N ILE A 55 5.61 24.72 -11.31
CA ILE A 55 6.49 25.25 -10.26
C ILE A 55 7.96 25.16 -10.69
N GLU A 56 8.35 24.06 -11.31
CA GLU A 56 9.70 23.85 -11.80
C GLU A 56 10.07 24.82 -12.92
N VAL A 57 9.28 24.84 -14.00
CA VAL A 57 9.61 25.58 -15.23
C VAL A 57 9.20 27.05 -15.12
N CYS A 58 7.97 27.32 -14.68
CA CYS A 58 7.40 28.68 -14.72
C CYS A 58 7.76 29.50 -13.49
N PHE A 59 7.83 28.87 -12.30
CA PHE A 59 8.16 29.54 -11.04
C PHE A 59 9.61 29.34 -10.58
N GLN A 60 10.46 28.75 -11.42
CA GLN A 60 11.90 28.60 -11.20
C GLN A 60 12.22 27.91 -9.86
N ARG A 61 11.44 26.87 -9.52
CA ARG A 61 11.56 26.11 -8.26
C ARG A 61 11.48 26.99 -7.01
N SER A 62 10.66 28.06 -7.04
CA SER A 62 10.48 28.93 -5.88
C SER A 62 9.92 28.16 -4.66
N GLU A 63 10.68 28.15 -3.56
CA GLU A 63 10.29 27.47 -2.32
C GLU A 63 8.94 27.95 -1.77
N LYS A 64 8.61 29.25 -1.95
CA LYS A 64 7.30 29.80 -1.55
C LYS A 64 6.14 29.11 -2.26
N PHE A 65 6.28 28.84 -3.56
CA PHE A 65 5.27 28.15 -4.35
C PHE A 65 5.22 26.66 -4.04
N ILE A 66 6.37 26.04 -3.75
CA ILE A 66 6.45 24.63 -3.30
C ILE A 66 5.70 24.46 -1.97
N ASN A 67 5.97 25.32 -0.99
CA ASN A 67 5.34 25.24 0.33
C ASN A 67 3.84 25.51 0.24
N LEU A 68 3.43 26.54 -0.52
CA LEU A 68 2.02 26.84 -0.73
C LEU A 68 1.27 25.70 -1.44
N MET A 69 1.91 25.04 -2.40
CA MET A 69 1.35 23.87 -3.06
C MET A 69 1.13 22.73 -2.06
N LYS A 70 2.12 22.42 -1.21
CA LYS A 70 1.99 21.38 -0.18
C LYS A 70 0.81 21.66 0.76
N GLU A 71 0.72 22.88 1.29
CA GLU A 71 -0.39 23.31 2.15
C GLU A 71 -1.75 23.27 1.43
N SER A 72 -1.76 23.63 0.14
CA SER A 72 -2.99 23.61 -0.66
C SER A 72 -3.47 22.19 -0.92
N PHE A 73 -2.54 21.26 -1.22
CA PHE A 73 -2.83 19.83 -1.42
C PHE A 73 -3.39 19.17 -0.17
N GLU A 74 -2.73 19.36 0.97
CA GLU A 74 -3.21 18.86 2.26
C GLU A 74 -4.61 19.44 2.59
N SER A 75 -4.81 20.73 2.34
CA SER A 75 -6.07 21.43 2.61
C SER A 75 -7.25 20.93 1.77
N PHE A 76 -7.08 20.64 0.47
CA PHE A 76 -8.23 20.14 -0.31
C PHE A 76 -8.44 18.63 -0.14
N ILE A 77 -7.38 17.83 0.03
CA ILE A 77 -7.50 16.38 0.26
C ILE A 77 -8.25 16.12 1.58
N SER A 78 -7.96 16.90 2.61
CA SER A 78 -8.61 16.81 3.92
C SER A 78 -10.10 17.17 3.90
N LYS A 79 -10.62 17.85 2.87
CA LYS A 79 -12.06 18.13 2.72
C LYS A 79 -12.91 16.86 2.59
N ARG A 80 -12.31 15.74 2.20
CA ARG A 80 -12.98 14.45 2.16
C ARG A 80 -12.36 13.50 3.20
N PRO A 81 -13.03 13.28 4.35
CA PRO A 81 -12.50 12.40 5.39
C PRO A 81 -12.39 10.96 4.90
N ASN A 82 -11.28 10.29 5.28
CA ASN A 82 -11.01 8.85 5.16
C ASN A 82 -10.95 8.26 3.74
N LYS A 83 -11.77 8.73 2.80
CA LYS A 83 -11.88 8.15 1.46
C LYS A 83 -10.60 8.29 0.63
N PRO A 84 -9.88 9.43 0.61
CA PRO A 84 -8.59 9.50 -0.07
C PRO A 84 -7.60 8.45 0.43
N ALA A 85 -7.54 8.22 1.75
CA ALA A 85 -6.67 7.20 2.35
C ALA A 85 -7.06 5.78 1.93
N GLU A 86 -8.36 5.46 1.96
CA GLU A 86 -8.90 4.17 1.47
C GLU A 86 -8.55 3.94 -0.01
N LEU A 87 -8.80 4.94 -0.86
CA LEU A 87 -8.60 4.83 -2.31
C LEU A 87 -7.12 4.73 -2.67
N ILE A 88 -6.24 5.46 -1.97
CA ILE A 88 -4.78 5.31 -2.14
C ILE A 88 -4.35 3.89 -1.78
N ALA A 89 -4.82 3.32 -0.66
CA ALA A 89 -4.50 1.93 -0.29
C ALA A 89 -4.97 0.93 -1.35
N LYS A 90 -6.20 1.08 -1.86
CA LYS A 90 -6.74 0.24 -2.95
C LYS A 90 -5.98 0.41 -4.26
N HIS A 91 -5.53 1.62 -4.57
CA HIS A 91 -4.76 1.89 -5.78
C HIS A 91 -3.39 1.22 -5.70
N VAL A 92 -2.70 1.30 -4.55
CA VAL A 92 -1.45 0.55 -4.32
C VAL A 92 -1.67 -0.95 -4.46
N ASP A 93 -2.73 -1.50 -3.86
CA ASP A 93 -3.09 -2.93 -4.00
C ASP A 93 -3.28 -3.32 -5.47
N SER A 94 -3.97 -2.51 -6.27
CA SER A 94 -4.17 -2.77 -7.69
C SER A 94 -2.84 -2.80 -8.47
N LYS A 95 -1.87 -1.94 -8.13
CA LYS A 95 -0.57 -1.89 -8.81
C LYS A 95 0.34 -3.06 -8.43
N LEU A 96 0.21 -3.57 -7.20
CA LEU A 96 1.02 -4.69 -6.67
C LEU A 96 0.44 -6.09 -6.97
N ARG A 97 -0.73 -6.20 -7.62
CA ARG A 97 -1.32 -7.49 -8.01
C ARG A 97 -0.69 -8.05 -9.28
N ALA A 98 -0.54 -9.38 -9.33
CA ALA A 98 0.06 -10.14 -10.44
C ALA A 98 -0.59 -9.94 -11.84
N GLY A 99 -1.76 -9.31 -11.92
CA GLY A 99 -2.41 -8.94 -13.18
C GLY A 99 -1.78 -7.74 -13.88
N ASN A 100 -0.92 -6.97 -13.20
CA ASN A 100 -0.30 -5.76 -13.72
C ASN A 100 0.96 -6.07 -14.58
N LYS A 101 0.84 -7.02 -15.52
CA LYS A 101 1.97 -7.55 -16.34
C LYS A 101 2.57 -6.54 -17.32
N GLU A 102 1.98 -5.34 -17.44
CA GLU A 102 2.43 -4.31 -18.38
C GLU A 102 3.49 -3.37 -17.80
N ALA A 103 3.67 -3.34 -16.47
CA ALA A 103 4.66 -2.48 -15.82
C ALA A 103 5.94 -3.27 -15.49
N THR A 104 7.09 -2.74 -15.90
CA THR A 104 8.40 -3.19 -15.40
C THR A 104 8.56 -2.86 -13.92
N ASP A 105 9.49 -3.53 -13.23
CA ASP A 105 9.80 -3.21 -11.83
C ASP A 105 10.22 -1.75 -11.64
N GLU A 106 10.91 -1.16 -12.64
CA GLU A 106 11.32 0.26 -12.62
C GLU A 106 10.14 1.22 -12.73
N GLU A 107 9.17 0.92 -13.61
CA GLU A 107 7.94 1.72 -13.73
C GLU A 107 7.08 1.58 -12.49
N LEU A 108 6.98 0.37 -11.94
CA LEU A 108 6.26 0.11 -10.71
C LEU A 108 6.86 0.92 -9.55
N GLU A 109 8.18 0.93 -9.42
CA GLU A 109 8.88 1.72 -8.39
C GLU A 109 8.58 3.22 -8.53
N ARG A 110 8.64 3.78 -9.74
CA ARG A 110 8.27 5.18 -10.01
C ARG A 110 6.82 5.47 -9.63
N ILE A 111 5.90 4.56 -9.93
CA ILE A 111 4.49 4.69 -9.57
C ILE A 111 4.33 4.69 -8.05
N LEU A 112 4.98 3.76 -7.35
CA LEU A 112 4.93 3.69 -5.89
C LEU A 112 5.49 4.98 -5.24
N ASP A 113 6.59 5.53 -5.76
CA ASP A 113 7.15 6.79 -5.27
C ASP A 113 6.17 7.97 -5.43
N LYS A 114 5.52 8.08 -6.59
CA LYS A 114 4.50 9.11 -6.82
C LYS A 114 3.31 8.96 -5.87
N ILE A 115 2.86 7.74 -5.62
CA ILE A 115 1.79 7.47 -4.66
C ILE A 115 2.22 7.85 -3.24
N MET A 116 3.47 7.57 -2.86
CA MET A 116 3.99 7.95 -1.55
C MET A 116 4.07 9.46 -1.36
N ILE A 117 4.28 10.25 -2.42
CA ILE A 117 4.17 11.70 -2.35
C ILE A 117 2.72 12.12 -2.00
N LEU A 118 1.70 11.51 -2.62
CA LEU A 118 0.30 11.79 -2.26
C LEU A 118 -0.04 11.34 -0.84
N PHE A 119 0.51 10.19 -0.41
CA PHE A 119 0.34 9.67 0.94
C PHE A 119 0.81 10.65 2.02
N ARG A 120 1.80 11.52 1.74
CA ARG A 120 2.22 12.55 2.69
C ARG A 120 1.15 13.62 2.96
N PHE A 121 0.20 13.82 2.04
CA PHE A 121 -0.85 14.82 2.19
C PHE A 121 -2.12 14.31 2.89
N ILE A 122 -2.19 13.00 3.22
CA ILE A 122 -3.36 12.45 3.92
C ILE A 122 -3.20 12.50 5.44
N HIS A 123 -4.28 12.87 6.14
CA HIS A 123 -4.33 12.81 7.61
C HIS A 123 -4.68 11.40 8.13
N GLY A 124 -5.59 10.69 7.47
CA GLY A 124 -6.10 9.38 7.89
C GLY A 124 -5.16 8.20 7.58
N LYS A 125 -3.92 8.25 8.08
CA LYS A 125 -2.91 7.21 7.84
C LYS A 125 -3.26 5.87 8.48
N ASP A 126 -4.01 5.89 9.58
CA ASP A 126 -4.60 4.73 10.24
C ASP A 126 -5.65 4.03 9.36
N VAL A 127 -6.48 4.80 8.65
CA VAL A 127 -7.41 4.27 7.65
C VAL A 127 -6.65 3.61 6.51
N PHE A 128 -5.61 4.28 5.98
CA PHE A 128 -4.75 3.67 4.98
C PHE A 128 -4.14 2.36 5.50
N GLU A 129 -3.61 2.33 6.72
CA GLU A 129 -3.04 1.11 7.34
C GLU A 129 -4.05 -0.03 7.35
N ALA A 130 -5.27 0.23 7.82
CA ALA A 130 -6.31 -0.79 7.95
C ALA A 130 -6.67 -1.42 6.59
N PHE A 131 -6.84 -0.60 5.55
CA PHE A 131 -7.13 -1.09 4.20
C PHE A 131 -5.91 -1.79 3.57
N TYR A 132 -4.72 -1.17 3.66
CA TYR A 132 -3.48 -1.73 3.12
C TYR A 132 -3.18 -3.09 3.74
N LYS A 133 -3.21 -3.19 5.07
CA LYS A 133 -2.94 -4.44 5.81
C LYS A 133 -3.92 -5.55 5.42
N LYS A 134 -5.21 -5.22 5.32
CA LYS A 134 -6.26 -6.18 4.91
C LYS A 134 -5.99 -6.73 3.51
N ASP A 135 -5.71 -5.86 2.55
CA ASP A 135 -5.55 -6.29 1.15
C ASP A 135 -4.18 -6.94 0.91
N TRP A 136 -3.13 -6.49 1.62
CA TRP A 136 -1.83 -7.15 1.60
C TRP A 136 -1.87 -8.56 2.19
N ALA A 137 -2.59 -8.77 3.29
CA ALA A 137 -2.80 -10.11 3.85
C ALA A 137 -3.40 -11.08 2.80
N LYS A 138 -4.38 -10.61 2.01
CA LYS A 138 -4.95 -11.40 0.92
C LYS A 138 -3.93 -11.67 -0.19
N ARG A 139 -3.10 -10.69 -0.57
CA ARG A 139 -2.07 -10.89 -1.61
C ARG A 139 -1.03 -11.93 -1.18
N LEU A 140 -0.56 -11.84 0.07
CA LEU A 140 0.42 -12.78 0.64
C LEU A 140 -0.14 -14.21 0.73
N LEU A 141 -1.35 -14.38 1.28
CA LEU A 141 -1.93 -15.71 1.49
C LEU A 141 -2.38 -16.40 0.20
N VAL A 142 -2.85 -15.64 -0.80
CA VAL A 142 -3.34 -16.18 -2.07
C VAL A 142 -2.25 -16.22 -3.16
N GLY A 143 -1.04 -15.71 -2.87
CA GLY A 143 0.09 -15.74 -3.81
C GLY A 143 -0.15 -14.90 -5.06
N LYS A 144 -0.84 -13.76 -4.94
CA LYS A 144 -1.26 -12.91 -6.08
C LYS A 144 -0.46 -11.60 -6.20
N SER A 145 0.75 -11.55 -5.65
CA SER A 145 1.65 -10.37 -5.77
C SER A 145 2.36 -10.34 -7.12
N ALA A 146 2.59 -9.13 -7.65
CA ALA A 146 3.32 -8.90 -8.90
C ALA A 146 4.81 -9.21 -8.77
N SER A 147 5.43 -8.74 -7.69
CA SER A 147 6.85 -8.94 -7.40
C SER A 147 7.07 -8.93 -5.89
N VAL A 148 7.93 -9.84 -5.41
CA VAL A 148 8.32 -9.88 -3.98
C VAL A 148 9.16 -8.65 -3.62
N ASP A 149 10.01 -8.21 -4.55
CA ASP A 149 10.88 -7.05 -4.33
C ASP A 149 10.07 -5.75 -4.29
N ALA A 150 9.02 -5.63 -5.10
CA ALA A 150 8.10 -4.51 -5.04
C ALA A 150 7.34 -4.43 -3.69
N GLU A 151 6.92 -5.58 -3.13
CA GLU A 151 6.27 -5.62 -1.81
C GLU A 151 7.26 -5.21 -0.70
N LYS A 152 8.53 -5.64 -0.77
CA LYS A 152 9.60 -5.22 0.15
C LYS A 152 9.89 -3.72 0.03
N SER A 153 9.96 -3.20 -1.20
CA SER A 153 10.16 -1.77 -1.48
C SER A 153 9.05 -0.94 -0.87
N MET A 154 7.78 -1.31 -1.10
CA MET A 154 6.63 -0.60 -0.54
C MET A 154 6.65 -0.59 0.99
N LEU A 155 6.98 -1.73 1.63
CA LEU A 155 7.14 -1.80 3.08
C LEU A 155 8.23 -0.86 3.59
N SER A 156 9.38 -0.81 2.91
CA SER A 156 10.48 0.10 3.23
C SER A 156 10.06 1.57 3.15
N LYS A 157 9.34 1.95 2.09
CA LYS A 157 8.79 3.32 1.93
C LYS A 157 7.81 3.68 3.05
N LEU A 158 6.90 2.77 3.40
CA LEU A 158 5.96 2.98 4.50
C LEU A 158 6.66 3.12 5.87
N LYS A 159 7.70 2.32 6.10
CA LYS A 159 8.55 2.42 7.30
C LYS A 159 9.26 3.77 7.39
N HIS A 160 9.75 4.29 6.27
CA HIS A 160 10.38 5.60 6.22
C HIS A 160 9.38 6.73 6.56
N GLU A 161 8.17 6.68 5.99
CA GLU A 161 7.18 7.75 6.15
C GLU A 161 6.39 7.71 7.47
N CYS A 162 6.13 6.51 8.01
CA CYS A 162 5.28 6.32 9.20
C CYS A 162 6.07 5.86 10.43
N GLY A 163 7.35 5.56 10.28
CA GLY A 163 8.21 5.04 11.33
C GLY A 163 8.07 3.53 11.57
N ALA A 164 8.93 3.03 12.46
CA ALA A 164 9.07 1.60 12.72
C ALA A 164 7.85 0.96 13.38
N ALA A 165 7.10 1.69 14.22
CA ALA A 165 5.92 1.16 14.90
C ALA A 165 4.81 0.76 13.91
N PHE A 166 4.59 1.58 12.87
CA PHE A 166 3.66 1.29 11.78
C PHE A 166 4.09 0.04 11.00
N ALA A 167 5.38 -0.04 10.64
CA ALA A 167 5.91 -1.13 9.84
C ALA A 167 6.06 -2.45 10.63
N SER A 168 6.15 -2.42 11.96
CA SER A 168 6.44 -3.61 12.77
C SER A 168 5.44 -4.75 12.55
N LYS A 169 4.14 -4.46 12.49
CA LYS A 169 3.11 -5.47 12.21
C LYS A 169 3.25 -6.01 10.79
N LEU A 170 3.59 -5.14 9.84
CA LEU A 170 3.72 -5.52 8.44
C LEU A 170 4.97 -6.40 8.22
N GLU A 171 6.11 -6.02 8.80
CA GLU A 171 7.32 -6.84 8.84
C GLU A 171 7.06 -8.21 9.47
N GLY A 172 6.26 -8.26 10.54
CA GLY A 172 5.82 -9.52 11.16
C GLY A 172 5.03 -10.42 10.21
N MET A 173 4.08 -9.86 9.45
CA MET A 173 3.35 -10.61 8.42
C MET A 173 4.30 -11.18 7.35
N PHE A 174 5.29 -10.41 6.91
CA PHE A 174 6.27 -10.86 5.92
C PHE A 174 7.15 -12.00 6.46
N LYS A 175 7.68 -11.84 7.69
CA LYS A 175 8.46 -12.89 8.37
C LYS A 175 7.67 -14.18 8.56
N ASN A 176 6.36 -14.10 8.84
CA ASN A 176 5.51 -15.28 8.91
C ASN A 176 5.47 -16.04 7.58
N MET A 177 5.48 -15.34 6.43
CA MET A 177 5.52 -16.00 5.12
C MET A 177 6.84 -16.70 4.86
N GLU A 178 7.97 -16.11 5.27
CA GLU A 178 9.29 -16.75 5.15
C GLU A 178 9.39 -17.99 6.04
N LEU A 179 9.03 -17.85 7.33
CA LEU A 179 9.04 -18.96 8.28
C LEU A 179 8.12 -20.12 7.85
N SER A 180 6.95 -19.79 7.30
CA SER A 180 6.01 -20.81 6.81
C SER A 180 6.60 -21.64 5.67
N LYS A 181 7.36 -21.02 4.77
CA LYS A 181 8.04 -21.73 3.68
C LYS A 181 9.07 -22.71 4.23
N ASP A 182 9.89 -22.29 5.18
CA ASP A 182 10.91 -23.14 5.80
C ASP A 182 10.28 -24.34 6.53
N ILE A 183 9.20 -24.09 7.28
CA ILE A 183 8.46 -25.14 7.98
C ILE A 183 7.86 -26.15 7.00
N ILE A 184 7.31 -25.67 5.87
CA ILE A 184 6.75 -26.56 4.84
C ILE A 184 7.83 -27.40 4.16
N VAL A 185 9.03 -26.87 3.92
CA VAL A 185 10.16 -27.67 3.42
C VAL A 185 10.49 -28.82 4.38
N HIS A 186 10.59 -28.52 5.67
CA HIS A 186 10.84 -29.55 6.69
C HIS A 186 9.69 -30.55 6.83
N PHE A 187 8.44 -30.09 6.67
CA PHE A 187 7.27 -30.98 6.70
C PHE A 187 7.26 -31.92 5.50
N LYS A 188 7.54 -31.43 4.28
CA LYS A 188 7.64 -32.25 3.07
C LYS A 188 8.74 -33.31 3.19
N GLN A 189 9.90 -32.96 3.77
CA GLN A 189 10.97 -33.93 4.06
C GLN A 189 10.54 -34.99 5.08
N TYR A 190 9.81 -34.59 6.13
CA TYR A 190 9.25 -35.53 7.11
C TYR A 190 8.24 -36.50 6.46
N MET A 191 7.41 -36.01 5.54
CA MET A 191 6.43 -36.82 4.82
C MET A 191 7.04 -37.78 3.80
N GLN A 192 8.17 -37.41 3.15
CA GLN A 192 8.91 -38.31 2.27
C GLN A 192 9.44 -39.56 2.97
N ASN A 193 9.64 -39.50 4.28
CA ASN A 193 10.07 -40.64 5.10
C ASN A 193 8.90 -41.53 5.56
N GLN A 194 7.66 -41.17 5.23
CA GLN A 194 6.48 -41.98 5.54
C GLN A 194 6.03 -42.81 4.33
N SER A 195 5.46 -43.99 4.62
CA SER A 195 5.11 -45.01 3.63
C SER A 195 3.92 -44.64 2.71
N ASP A 196 3.17 -43.60 3.06
CA ASP A 196 1.96 -43.16 2.34
C ASP A 196 1.92 -41.62 2.25
N PRO A 197 2.45 -41.02 1.17
CA PRO A 197 2.51 -39.57 1.01
C PRO A 197 1.15 -38.90 0.72
N GLY A 198 0.06 -39.66 0.57
CA GLY A 198 -1.26 -39.12 0.21
C GLY A 198 -1.30 -38.54 -1.22
N SER A 199 -2.50 -38.13 -1.66
CA SER A 199 -2.70 -37.60 -3.02
C SER A 199 -2.66 -36.07 -3.13
N ILE A 200 -2.71 -35.37 -2.00
CA ILE A 200 -2.88 -33.92 -1.91
C ILE A 200 -1.54 -33.25 -1.55
N ASP A 201 -1.06 -32.32 -2.39
CA ASP A 201 0.06 -31.44 -2.03
C ASP A 201 -0.41 -30.34 -1.07
N LEU A 202 -0.15 -30.52 0.22
CA LEU A 202 -0.50 -29.57 1.27
C LEU A 202 0.58 -28.49 1.42
N THR A 203 0.15 -27.22 1.41
CA THR A 203 0.94 -26.08 1.86
C THR A 203 0.18 -25.33 2.95
N VAL A 204 0.84 -25.04 4.07
CA VAL A 204 0.25 -24.36 5.24
C VAL A 204 1.02 -23.07 5.51
N ASN A 205 0.30 -21.99 5.78
CA ASN A 205 0.87 -20.74 6.26
C ASN A 205 0.55 -20.56 7.74
N LEU A 206 1.59 -20.37 8.56
CA LEU A 206 1.49 -20.14 10.00
C LEU A 206 1.54 -18.63 10.28
N LEU A 207 0.49 -18.12 10.93
CA LEU A 207 0.28 -16.68 11.11
C LEU A 207 0.33 -16.34 12.60
N THR A 208 1.10 -15.32 12.97
CA THR A 208 1.15 -14.82 14.36
C THR A 208 -0.08 -13.95 14.66
N MET A 209 -0.90 -14.38 15.62
CA MET A 209 -2.03 -13.59 16.12
C MET A 209 -1.54 -12.23 16.62
N GLY A 210 -2.18 -11.14 16.18
CA GLY A 210 -1.79 -9.75 16.47
C GLY A 210 -1.07 -9.04 15.32
N TYR A 211 -0.34 -9.77 14.47
CA TYR A 211 0.23 -9.19 13.24
C TYR A 211 -0.77 -9.19 12.08
N TRP A 212 -1.68 -10.16 12.01
CA TRP A 212 -2.63 -10.28 10.91
C TRP A 212 -3.99 -9.63 11.24
N PRO A 213 -4.82 -9.34 10.22
CA PRO A 213 -6.23 -8.99 10.45
C PRO A 213 -6.96 -10.08 11.25
N MET A 214 -8.00 -9.71 11.99
CA MET A 214 -8.85 -10.69 12.66
C MET A 214 -9.69 -11.42 11.61
N TYR A 215 -9.64 -12.75 11.63
CA TYR A 215 -10.47 -13.62 10.79
C TYR A 215 -11.50 -14.31 11.67
N THR A 216 -12.76 -14.29 11.25
CA THR A 216 -13.83 -15.03 11.93
C THR A 216 -13.73 -16.50 11.55
N PRO A 217 -13.52 -17.42 12.51
CA PRO A 217 -13.54 -18.85 12.22
C PRO A 217 -14.90 -19.24 11.63
N MET A 218 -14.88 -20.03 10.57
CA MET A 218 -16.08 -20.57 9.93
C MET A 218 -15.99 -22.09 9.95
N GLU A 219 -17.02 -22.75 10.46
CA GLU A 219 -17.10 -24.20 10.41
C GLU A 219 -17.41 -24.67 8.98
N VAL A 220 -16.61 -25.61 8.50
CA VAL A 220 -16.73 -26.19 7.15
C VAL A 220 -16.57 -27.70 7.22
N HIS A 221 -17.31 -28.41 6.36
CA HIS A 221 -17.19 -29.86 6.25
C HIS A 221 -16.00 -30.21 5.35
N LEU A 222 -14.89 -30.59 5.97
CA LEU A 222 -13.69 -31.07 5.29
C LEU A 222 -13.81 -32.57 4.99
N THR A 223 -13.22 -33.03 3.89
CA THR A 223 -13.16 -34.48 3.60
C THR A 223 -12.25 -35.18 4.63
N PRO A 224 -12.46 -36.48 4.90
CA PRO A 224 -11.61 -37.23 5.82
C PRO A 224 -10.10 -37.16 5.49
N GLU A 225 -9.75 -37.11 4.20
CA GLU A 225 -8.37 -36.97 3.73
C GLU A 225 -7.75 -35.63 4.16
N MET A 226 -8.49 -34.53 4.04
CA MET A 226 -8.03 -33.20 4.47
C MET A 226 -7.84 -33.13 5.98
N ILE A 227 -8.74 -33.74 6.76
CA ILE A 227 -8.64 -33.78 8.23
C ILE A 227 -7.40 -34.59 8.65
N LYS A 228 -7.14 -35.75 8.03
CA LYS A 228 -5.94 -36.55 8.28
C LYS A 228 -4.66 -35.73 8.06
N LEU A 229 -4.56 -35.02 6.92
CA LEU A 229 -3.41 -34.18 6.61
C LEU A 229 -3.22 -33.03 7.59
N GLN A 230 -4.32 -32.38 8.00
CA GLN A 230 -4.29 -31.31 8.98
C GLN A 230 -3.79 -31.79 10.35
N GLU A 231 -4.25 -32.94 10.83
CA GLU A 231 -3.78 -33.51 12.10
C GLU A 231 -2.31 -33.96 12.02
N VAL A 232 -1.87 -34.57 10.92
CA VAL A 232 -0.46 -34.94 10.72
C VAL A 232 0.45 -33.70 10.76
N PHE A 233 0.08 -32.62 10.08
CA PHE A 233 0.81 -31.36 10.15
C PHE A 233 0.82 -30.77 11.55
N LYS A 234 -0.32 -30.83 12.26
CA LYS A 234 -0.47 -30.33 13.63
C LYS A 234 0.46 -31.07 14.59
N THR A 235 0.51 -32.41 14.53
CA THR A 235 1.44 -33.21 15.34
C THR A 235 2.90 -32.89 15.01
N PHE A 236 3.25 -32.77 13.73
CA PHE A 236 4.60 -32.37 13.31
C PHE A 236 4.99 -30.99 13.88
N TYR A 237 4.10 -30.02 13.77
CA TYR A 237 4.36 -28.64 14.21
C TYR A 237 4.54 -28.57 15.72
N PHE A 238 3.63 -29.13 16.52
CA PHE A 238 3.74 -29.13 17.98
C PHE A 238 4.89 -30.00 18.51
N GLY A 239 5.28 -31.05 17.79
CA GLY A 239 6.44 -31.87 18.17
C GLY A 239 7.78 -31.14 18.03
N LYS A 240 7.89 -30.17 17.12
CA LYS A 240 9.11 -29.35 16.93
C LYS A 240 9.05 -28.01 17.63
N HIS A 241 7.87 -27.45 17.77
CA HIS A 241 7.61 -26.17 18.42
C HIS A 241 6.80 -26.42 19.68
N SER A 242 7.49 -26.89 20.73
CA SER A 242 6.92 -26.94 22.07
C SER A 242 6.61 -25.51 22.50
N GLY A 243 5.33 -25.22 22.72
CA GLY A 243 4.91 -24.09 23.55
C GLY A 243 5.25 -24.39 25.00
#